data_AF-A0A7J8E3J9-F1
#
_entry.id   AF-A0A7J8E3J9-F1
#
_cell.length_a   1.000
_cell.length_b   1.000
_cell.length_c   1.000
_cell.angle_alpha   90.00
_cell.angle_beta   90.00
_cell.angle_gamma   90.00
#
_symmetry.space_group_name_H-M   'P 1'
#
loop_
_entity.id
_entity.type
_entity.pdbx_description
1 polymer ?
#
loop_
_entity_poly.entity_id
_entity_poly.type
_entity_poly.pdbx_seq_one_letter_code
_entity_poly.pdbx_strand_id
1 'polypeptide(L)'
;MNDPTPLQTAVNAGQGVEPDTPPGSRTLSATLGCRTRPLFQTRGASSRAPRNPAHRRLRSPQAPPPAPQPGLPTAKMAASCVSCGAAVSHRLFLGGRVSLARRRVLWNAAAAELQTISGPQILRRRHTAVVTTKKNVAALRRETYTVDFIKKQIEEFNIGKRHLANMMGEDPETFTQEDIDRAIAYLFPSGLFEKRARPIMKHPEQIFPKQKATQWGEDGRPFHFLFYTGKQSYYSLMHDAYGKLLDVQKQKNQLQAEGLFSEKAKTKDLIGSRWLIKEELEEMLVEKLSDQDYAQFVRLLERLLTLQCGAAEEEFVQRFRRSVTVQSKKQLIEPLQYDEKGMAFSTSEGKRKSAKAEAVVYEHGSGRIEVNGTDYLLYFPVTQDREQLMFPFHFLDRLGQHDVTCTVSGGGRSAQAGAIRLAVARALCSFVTEEEVEWMRQAGLLTTDPRVRERKKPGQEGARRKFTWKKR
;
A
#
# COMPACT_ATOMS: atom_id res chain seq x y z
N MET A 1 -28.78 53.21 2.86
CA MET A 1 -28.85 54.05 1.65
C MET A 1 -28.84 53.09 0.47
N ASN A 2 -29.95 52.39 0.23
CA ASN A 2 -31.10 52.80 -0.60
C ASN A 2 -30.69 53.01 -2.07
N ASP A 3 -30.85 51.93 -2.86
CA ASP A 3 -31.48 51.84 -4.21
C ASP A 3 -30.97 52.70 -5.39
N PRO A 4 -31.35 52.45 -6.66
CA PRO A 4 -31.75 51.20 -7.37
C PRO A 4 -31.23 51.07 -8.85
N THR A 5 -31.35 49.87 -9.45
CA THR A 5 -31.62 49.45 -10.89
C THR A 5 -31.06 50.25 -12.12
N PRO A 6 -31.25 49.88 -13.43
CA PRO A 6 -31.58 48.61 -14.14
C PRO A 6 -30.76 48.31 -15.45
N LEU A 7 -31.03 47.15 -16.08
CA LEU A 7 -31.10 46.80 -17.53
C LEU A 7 -29.88 47.00 -18.47
N GLN A 8 -29.48 45.92 -19.19
CA GLN A 8 -29.41 45.89 -20.66
C GLN A 8 -29.19 44.49 -21.27
N THR A 9 -29.59 44.42 -22.54
CA THR A 9 -30.01 43.29 -23.40
C THR A 9 -28.97 42.96 -24.47
N ALA A 10 -28.83 41.70 -24.90
CA ALA A 10 -28.45 41.22 -26.26
C ALA A 10 -28.28 39.67 -26.20
N VAL A 11 -29.00 38.79 -26.91
CA VAL A 11 -29.27 38.56 -28.34
C VAL A 11 -28.10 37.94 -29.13
N ASN A 12 -28.27 36.64 -29.44
CA ASN A 12 -27.85 35.81 -30.60
C ASN A 12 -26.39 35.67 -31.05
N ALA A 13 -25.91 34.42 -31.21
CA ALA A 13 -25.70 33.71 -32.49
C ALA A 13 -24.55 32.65 -32.45
N GLY A 14 -24.71 31.55 -33.21
CA GLY A 14 -23.68 30.55 -33.59
C GLY A 14 -23.86 29.19 -32.88
N GLN A 15 -24.52 28.15 -33.40
CA GLN A 15 -24.28 27.36 -34.64
C GLN A 15 -22.83 26.90 -34.85
N GLY A 16 -22.61 25.58 -34.78
CA GLY A 16 -21.34 24.89 -35.07
C GLY A 16 -21.26 23.49 -34.43
N VAL A 17 -21.97 22.48 -34.93
CA VAL A 17 -21.47 21.39 -35.83
C VAL A 17 -20.97 20.16 -35.05
N GLU A 18 -21.79 19.10 -35.10
CA GLU A 18 -21.41 17.71 -34.80
C GLU A 18 -20.45 17.15 -35.87
N PRO A 19 -19.58 16.18 -35.54
CA PRO A 19 -19.00 15.30 -36.54
C PRO A 19 -19.65 13.91 -36.56
N ASP A 20 -20.13 13.58 -37.75
CA ASP A 20 -20.74 12.33 -38.19
C ASP A 20 -19.82 11.10 -38.08
N THR A 21 -20.43 10.00 -37.65
CA THR A 21 -20.05 8.60 -37.90
C THR A 21 -20.16 8.21 -39.38
N PRO A 22 -19.26 7.35 -39.91
CA PRO A 22 -19.54 6.62 -41.15
C PRO A 22 -19.83 5.11 -40.92
N PRO A 23 -20.51 4.45 -41.88
CA PRO A 23 -21.34 3.27 -41.64
C PRO A 23 -20.65 1.93 -41.93
N GLY A 24 -21.17 0.88 -41.32
CA GLY A 24 -20.79 -0.50 -41.62
C GLY A 24 -21.49 -1.07 -42.87
N SER A 25 -20.87 -2.08 -43.48
CA SER A 25 -21.62 -3.12 -44.20
C SER A 25 -20.88 -4.47 -44.26
N ARG A 26 -21.66 -5.51 -43.93
CA ARG A 26 -21.70 -6.88 -44.49
C ARG A 26 -20.66 -7.93 -44.08
N THR A 27 -21.14 -8.75 -43.15
CA THR A 27 -21.08 -10.22 -43.07
C THR A 27 -20.73 -10.99 -44.36
N LEU A 28 -19.77 -11.92 -44.27
CA LEU A 28 -19.84 -13.25 -44.89
C LEU A 28 -19.18 -14.29 -43.96
N SER A 29 -19.94 -15.34 -43.69
CA SER A 29 -19.56 -16.59 -43.05
C SER A 29 -18.92 -17.55 -44.06
N ALA A 30 -17.83 -18.24 -43.69
CA ALA A 30 -17.56 -19.61 -44.15
C ALA A 30 -16.47 -20.31 -43.31
N THR A 31 -16.79 -21.55 -42.98
CA THR A 31 -16.13 -22.66 -42.30
C THR A 31 -14.82 -23.19 -42.92
N LEU A 32 -14.16 -24.08 -42.15
CA LEU A 32 -13.03 -25.01 -42.46
C LEU A 32 -11.66 -24.36 -42.20
N GLY A 33 -10.69 -24.94 -41.49
CA GLY A 33 -10.42 -26.31 -41.07
C GLY A 33 -8.89 -26.47 -40.99
N CYS A 34 -8.41 -27.48 -40.27
CA CYS A 34 -7.02 -27.98 -40.27
C CYS A 34 -5.96 -27.31 -39.38
N ARG A 35 -5.87 -27.87 -38.17
CA ARG A 35 -4.65 -28.39 -37.52
C ARG A 35 -3.38 -28.39 -38.39
N THR A 36 -2.28 -27.85 -37.88
CA THR A 36 -0.96 -28.49 -37.96
C THR A 36 -0.04 -27.96 -36.83
N ARG A 37 0.43 -28.90 -36.00
CA ARG A 37 1.61 -28.75 -35.14
C ARG A 37 2.86 -28.83 -36.03
N PRO A 38 4.00 -28.29 -35.60
CA PRO A 38 5.28 -28.93 -35.83
C PRO A 38 5.84 -29.45 -34.50
N LEU A 39 5.79 -30.77 -34.34
CA LEU A 39 6.82 -31.51 -33.61
C LEU A 39 8.12 -31.33 -34.41
N PHE A 40 9.19 -30.90 -33.75
CA PHE A 40 10.53 -31.36 -34.12
C PHE A 40 11.34 -31.65 -32.86
N GLN A 41 11.33 -32.93 -32.50
CA GLN A 41 12.41 -33.55 -31.73
C GLN A 41 13.59 -33.76 -32.68
N THR A 42 14.76 -33.27 -32.32
CA THR A 42 16.02 -33.92 -32.70
C THR A 42 16.81 -34.22 -31.45
N ARG A 43 16.98 -35.52 -31.20
CA ARG A 43 18.00 -36.09 -30.33
C ARG A 43 19.38 -35.67 -30.84
N GLY A 44 20.27 -35.29 -29.93
CA GLY A 44 21.65 -34.94 -30.25
C GLY A 44 22.55 -35.01 -29.02
N ALA A 45 22.88 -36.24 -28.63
CA ALA A 45 24.15 -36.68 -28.05
C ALA A 45 24.90 -35.76 -27.07
N SER A 46 25.05 -36.32 -25.87
CA SER A 46 26.13 -36.01 -24.94
C SER A 46 27.50 -35.97 -25.60
N SER A 47 28.32 -34.97 -25.30
CA SER A 47 29.76 -35.18 -25.14
C SER A 47 30.25 -34.40 -23.93
N ARG A 48 30.61 -35.14 -22.89
CA ARG A 48 31.49 -34.69 -21.81
C ARG A 48 32.87 -34.48 -22.43
N ALA A 49 33.46 -33.30 -22.21
CA ALA A 49 34.91 -33.12 -22.30
C ALA A 49 35.43 -32.52 -20.98
N PRO A 50 36.66 -32.84 -20.57
CA PRO A 50 37.08 -32.84 -19.18
C PRO A 50 37.63 -31.50 -18.70
N ARG A 51 37.62 -31.36 -17.37
CA ARG A 51 38.32 -30.34 -16.60
C ARG A 51 39.82 -30.39 -16.91
N ASN A 52 40.43 -29.23 -17.13
CA ASN A 52 41.86 -29.03 -16.89
C ASN A 52 42.06 -28.05 -15.71
N PRO A 53 42.98 -28.34 -14.78
CA PRO A 53 43.18 -27.55 -13.57
C PRO A 53 44.29 -26.49 -13.73
N ALA A 54 44.30 -25.57 -12.77
CA ALA A 54 45.44 -24.76 -12.36
C ALA A 54 45.90 -23.62 -13.29
N HIS A 55 45.38 -22.42 -13.04
CA HIS A 55 46.23 -21.22 -13.05
C HIS A 55 46.14 -20.50 -11.70
N ARG A 56 47.25 -20.61 -10.99
CA ARG A 56 47.67 -19.92 -9.77
C ARG A 56 47.63 -18.41 -10.04
N ARG A 57 46.65 -17.68 -9.51
CA ARG A 57 46.67 -16.20 -9.49
C ARG A 57 47.21 -15.72 -8.15
N LEU A 58 48.27 -14.93 -8.27
CA LEU A 58 48.98 -14.17 -7.24
C LEU A 58 48.00 -13.28 -6.47
N ARG A 59 48.07 -13.33 -5.14
CA ARG A 59 47.39 -12.40 -4.24
C ARG A 59 48.10 -11.05 -4.27
N SER A 60 47.39 -9.98 -4.57
CA SER A 60 47.73 -8.62 -4.14
C SER A 60 47.06 -8.32 -2.80
N PRO A 61 47.68 -7.46 -1.95
CA PRO A 61 47.44 -7.44 -0.51
C PRO A 61 46.13 -6.73 -0.12
N GLN A 62 45.38 -7.35 0.79
CA GLN A 62 44.25 -6.74 1.48
C GLN A 62 44.75 -5.81 2.59
N ALA A 63 44.18 -4.61 2.66
CA ALA A 63 44.34 -3.66 3.75
C ALA A 63 43.87 -4.28 5.10
N PRO A 64 44.54 -3.97 6.22
CA PRO A 64 44.23 -4.56 7.51
C PRO A 64 42.90 -4.04 8.09
N PRO A 65 42.11 -4.88 8.78
CA PRO A 65 40.95 -4.42 9.55
C PRO A 65 41.41 -3.69 10.82
N PRO A 66 40.64 -2.69 11.32
CA PRO A 66 41.01 -1.94 12.52
C PRO A 66 40.99 -2.81 13.78
N ALA A 67 41.98 -2.57 14.65
CA ALA A 67 42.22 -3.29 15.90
C ALA A 67 41.11 -3.05 16.96
N PRO A 68 40.89 -4.03 17.87
CA PRO A 68 39.87 -3.96 18.91
C PRO A 68 40.28 -3.03 20.06
N GLN A 69 39.35 -2.17 20.50
CA GLN A 69 39.52 -1.37 21.71
C GLN A 69 39.27 -2.21 22.99
N PRO A 70 39.95 -1.88 24.11
CA PRO A 70 39.97 -2.69 25.32
C PRO A 70 38.68 -2.60 26.14
N GLY A 71 38.31 -3.73 26.74
CA GLY A 71 37.09 -3.88 27.55
C GLY A 71 37.16 -3.20 28.92
N LEU A 72 35.99 -2.82 29.40
CA LEU A 72 35.67 -2.47 30.78
C LEU A 72 34.50 -3.36 31.26
N PRO A 73 34.40 -3.63 32.59
CA PRO A 73 33.99 -4.92 33.12
C PRO A 73 32.49 -5.18 33.14
N THR A 74 32.18 -6.47 32.98
CA THR A 74 30.86 -7.09 33.08
C THR A 74 30.21 -6.92 34.45
N ALA A 75 29.04 -6.29 34.48
CA ALA A 75 28.06 -6.44 35.56
C ALA A 75 27.04 -7.52 35.15
N LYS A 76 26.96 -8.58 35.96
CA LYS A 76 25.97 -9.66 35.83
C LYS A 76 24.58 -9.12 36.18
N MET A 77 23.65 -9.12 35.24
CA MET A 77 22.22 -9.12 35.54
C MET A 77 21.54 -10.25 34.75
N ALA A 78 20.96 -11.17 35.51
CA ALA A 78 20.17 -12.28 35.02
C ALA A 78 18.83 -11.76 34.49
N ALA A 79 18.53 -12.05 33.22
CA ALA A 79 17.21 -11.86 32.64
C ALA A 79 16.59 -13.23 32.34
N SER A 80 15.51 -13.54 33.02
CA SER A 80 14.69 -14.73 32.79
C SER A 80 13.90 -14.57 31.50
N CYS A 81 14.17 -15.46 30.53
CA CYS A 81 13.36 -15.61 29.32
C CYS A 81 11.99 -16.20 29.67
N VAL A 82 10.92 -15.47 29.41
CA VAL A 82 9.55 -16.00 29.36
C VAL A 82 9.20 -16.27 27.90
N SER A 83 9.19 -17.53 27.51
CA SER A 83 8.60 -17.99 26.25
C SER A 83 7.10 -18.23 26.45
N CYS A 84 6.25 -17.41 25.84
CA CYS A 84 4.82 -17.69 25.74
C CYS A 84 4.56 -18.53 24.48
N GLY A 85 4.51 -19.86 24.65
CA GLY A 85 3.87 -20.76 23.69
C GLY A 85 2.36 -20.73 23.89
N ALA A 86 1.61 -20.36 22.86
CA ALA A 86 0.16 -20.33 22.84
C ALA A 86 -0.40 -21.77 22.80
N ALA A 87 -1.09 -22.18 23.86
CA ALA A 87 -1.89 -23.40 23.88
C ALA A 87 -3.37 -23.03 23.74
N VAL A 88 -3.94 -23.35 22.57
CA VAL A 88 -5.37 -23.28 22.28
C VAL A 88 -6.06 -24.42 23.01
N SER A 89 -6.92 -24.11 23.98
CA SER A 89 -7.81 -25.09 24.62
C SER A 89 -9.26 -24.75 24.31
N HIS A 90 -9.86 -25.56 23.45
CA HIS A 90 -11.31 -25.58 23.22
C HIS A 90 -12.02 -26.00 24.51
N ARG A 91 -12.85 -25.12 25.08
CA ARG A 91 -13.86 -25.51 26.08
C ARG A 91 -15.16 -25.82 25.36
N LEU A 92 -15.47 -27.12 25.27
CA LEU A 92 -16.80 -27.62 24.98
C LEU A 92 -17.68 -27.42 26.22
N PHE A 93 -18.77 -26.67 26.05
CA PHE A 93 -19.89 -26.61 26.97
C PHE A 93 -20.80 -27.81 26.71
N LEU A 94 -21.01 -28.65 27.72
CA LEU A 94 -22.15 -29.55 27.81
C LEU A 94 -22.70 -29.46 29.23
N GLY A 95 -23.94 -29.00 29.34
CA GLY A 95 -24.66 -28.88 30.60
C GLY A 95 -25.24 -30.21 31.07
N GLY A 96 -25.71 -30.21 32.32
CA GLY A 96 -26.81 -31.07 32.74
C GLY A 96 -26.54 -32.04 33.89
N ARG A 97 -27.11 -31.67 35.04
CA ARG A 97 -27.69 -32.52 36.11
C ARG A 97 -26.77 -33.16 37.16
N VAL A 98 -26.91 -32.55 38.33
CA VAL A 98 -26.81 -33.09 39.70
C VAL A 98 -27.30 -34.54 39.80
N SER A 99 -26.48 -35.39 40.42
CA SER A 99 -26.95 -36.48 41.30
C SER A 99 -25.84 -36.86 42.30
N LEU A 100 -26.16 -36.72 43.58
CA LEU A 100 -25.35 -37.19 44.70
C LEU A 100 -25.46 -38.72 44.76
N ALA A 101 -24.36 -39.43 44.45
CA ALA A 101 -24.25 -40.86 44.69
C ALA A 101 -23.10 -41.14 45.65
N ARG A 102 -23.47 -41.51 46.87
CA ARG A 102 -22.60 -42.04 47.93
C ARG A 102 -22.12 -43.42 47.48
N ARG A 103 -20.87 -43.55 47.01
CA ARG A 103 -20.23 -44.86 46.82
C ARG A 103 -19.20 -45.09 47.90
N ARG A 104 -19.56 -45.97 48.85
CA ARG A 104 -18.61 -46.74 49.66
C ARG A 104 -17.73 -47.54 48.70
N VAL A 105 -16.42 -47.38 48.81
CA VAL A 105 -15.48 -48.34 48.26
C VAL A 105 -14.60 -48.79 49.42
N LEU A 106 -14.85 -50.02 49.88
CA LEU A 106 -13.88 -50.79 50.64
C LEU A 106 -12.67 -51.03 49.73
N TRP A 107 -11.48 -50.70 50.21
CA TRP A 107 -10.26 -51.31 49.73
C TRP A 107 -9.62 -52.10 50.86
N ASN A 108 -9.28 -53.34 50.49
CA ASN A 108 -8.77 -54.41 51.31
C ASN A 108 -7.43 -54.04 51.96
N ALA A 109 -7.28 -54.44 53.22
CA ALA A 109 -6.02 -54.42 53.93
C ALA A 109 -5.04 -55.43 53.31
N ALA A 110 -3.98 -54.93 52.70
CA ALA A 110 -2.77 -55.71 52.47
C ALA A 110 -1.92 -55.60 53.75
N ALA A 111 -1.84 -56.71 54.48
CA ALA A 111 -0.88 -56.86 55.56
C ALA A 111 0.52 -57.01 54.95
N ALA A 112 1.39 -56.03 55.22
CA ALA A 112 2.83 -56.14 55.01
C ALA A 112 3.51 -55.86 56.36
N GLU A 113 3.97 -56.97 56.94
CA GLU A 113 5.11 -57.18 57.84
C GLU A 113 5.58 -56.08 58.80
N LEU A 114 5.71 -56.53 60.05
CA LEU A 114 6.34 -55.89 61.20
C LEU A 114 7.76 -55.39 60.92
N GLN A 115 7.98 -54.09 61.12
CA GLN A 115 9.15 -53.62 61.84
C GLN A 115 8.70 -52.71 62.98
N THR A 116 8.77 -53.25 64.19
CA THR A 116 8.60 -52.52 65.44
C THR A 116 9.74 -51.52 65.61
N ILE A 117 9.47 -50.26 65.29
CA ILE A 117 10.25 -49.12 65.80
C ILE A 117 9.40 -48.45 66.87
N SER A 118 9.71 -48.75 68.13
CA SER A 118 9.16 -48.05 69.29
C SER A 118 9.79 -46.66 69.38
N GLY A 119 9.09 -45.65 68.86
CA GLY A 119 9.36 -44.24 69.09
C GLY A 119 8.04 -43.52 69.40
N PRO A 120 8.03 -42.46 70.22
CA PRO A 120 6.79 -41.78 70.56
C PRO A 120 6.23 -41.12 69.28
N GLN A 121 5.07 -41.55 68.80
CA GLN A 121 4.37 -40.83 67.75
C GLN A 121 3.81 -39.53 68.33
N ILE A 122 4.56 -38.43 68.15
CA ILE A 122 4.05 -37.09 68.38
C ILE A 122 3.00 -36.82 67.31
N LEU A 123 1.71 -36.81 67.70
CA LEU A 123 0.62 -36.29 66.89
C LEU A 123 0.86 -34.80 66.62
N ARG A 124 1.62 -34.48 65.57
CA ARG A 124 1.75 -33.10 65.09
C ARG A 124 0.45 -32.68 64.42
N ARG A 125 -0.39 -31.96 65.17
CA ARG A 125 -1.52 -31.20 64.62
C ARG A 125 -0.97 -30.17 63.62
N ARG A 126 -1.00 -30.47 62.32
CA ARG A 126 -0.73 -29.47 61.27
C ARG A 126 -1.96 -28.56 61.18
N HIS A 127 -1.88 -27.38 61.77
CA HIS A 127 -2.82 -26.31 61.47
C HIS A 127 -2.54 -25.84 60.03
N THR A 128 -3.47 -26.07 59.10
CA THR A 128 -3.46 -25.38 57.81
C THR A 128 -3.79 -23.91 58.05
N ALA A 129 -2.78 -23.04 58.04
CA ALA A 129 -3.00 -21.61 58.07
C ALA A 129 -3.63 -21.17 56.74
N VAL A 130 -4.95 -20.99 56.71
CA VAL A 130 -5.62 -20.29 55.60
C VAL A 130 -5.38 -18.80 55.82
N VAL A 131 -4.29 -18.28 55.26
CA VAL A 131 -4.02 -16.85 55.24
C VAL A 131 -4.79 -16.26 54.07
N THR A 132 -5.70 -15.31 54.33
CA THR A 132 -6.37 -14.56 53.28
C THR A 132 -5.34 -13.69 52.55
N THR A 133 -5.05 -14.05 51.29
CA THR A 133 -4.20 -13.21 50.43
C THR A 133 -4.99 -11.97 50.00
N LYS A 134 -4.37 -10.79 50.11
CA LYS A 134 -4.98 -9.55 49.59
C LYS A 134 -5.32 -9.73 48.11
N LYS A 135 -6.52 -9.32 47.70
CA LYS A 135 -6.93 -9.36 46.28
C LYS A 135 -6.03 -8.42 45.48
N ASN A 136 -5.53 -8.89 44.34
CA ASN A 136 -4.74 -8.06 43.44
C ASN A 136 -5.61 -6.95 42.85
N VAL A 137 -5.14 -5.70 42.91
CA VAL A 137 -5.76 -4.57 42.21
C VAL A 137 -5.33 -4.62 40.75
N ALA A 138 -6.29 -4.48 39.83
CA ALA A 138 -6.01 -4.45 38.41
C ALA A 138 -5.11 -3.25 38.05
N ALA A 139 -3.85 -3.53 37.71
CA ALA A 139 -2.87 -2.53 37.33
C ALA A 139 -3.07 -2.03 35.90
N LEU A 140 -3.46 -2.91 34.97
CA LEU A 140 -3.69 -2.56 33.57
C LEU A 140 -5.12 -2.05 33.37
N ARG A 141 -5.26 -0.78 33.02
CA ARG A 141 -6.53 -0.17 32.61
C ARG A 141 -6.38 0.40 31.21
N ARG A 142 -7.47 0.39 30.43
CA ARG A 142 -7.50 1.13 29.17
C ARG A 142 -7.54 2.61 29.50
N GLU A 143 -6.72 3.39 28.80
CA GLU A 143 -6.74 4.84 28.91
C GLU A 143 -8.06 5.35 28.32
N THR A 144 -8.86 6.00 29.16
CA THR A 144 -10.12 6.65 28.77
C THR A 144 -9.93 8.14 28.87
N TYR A 145 -10.28 8.87 27.81
CA TYR A 145 -10.07 10.32 27.74
C TYR A 145 -11.43 10.99 27.91
N THR A 146 -11.61 11.67 29.03
CA THR A 146 -12.83 12.44 29.31
C THR A 146 -12.89 13.66 28.41
N VAL A 147 -14.09 14.18 28.17
CA VAL A 147 -14.28 15.43 27.40
C VAL A 147 -13.49 16.58 28.02
N ASP A 148 -13.48 16.68 29.35
CA ASP A 148 -12.73 17.73 30.06
C ASP A 148 -11.21 17.58 29.92
N PHE A 149 -10.72 16.35 29.80
CA PHE A 149 -9.30 16.10 29.52
C PHE A 149 -8.94 16.62 28.13
N ILE A 150 -9.75 16.30 27.11
CA ILE A 150 -9.53 16.79 25.74
C ILE A 150 -9.58 18.32 25.68
N LYS A 151 -10.53 18.97 26.37
CA LYS A 151 -10.60 20.43 26.46
C LYS A 151 -9.32 21.05 27.02
N LYS A 152 -8.80 20.52 28.13
CA LYS A 152 -7.53 20.98 28.71
C LYS A 152 -6.36 20.81 27.74
N GLN A 153 -6.29 19.69 27.03
CA GLN A 153 -5.24 19.46 26.03
C GLN A 153 -5.33 20.45 24.85
N ILE A 154 -6.53 20.89 24.48
CA ILE A 154 -6.72 21.92 23.44
C ILE A 154 -6.17 23.27 23.93
N GLU A 155 -6.45 23.65 25.18
CA GLU A 155 -5.92 24.88 25.79
C GLU A 155 -4.39 24.84 25.86
N GLU A 156 -3.82 23.73 26.35
CA GLU A 156 -2.36 23.51 26.40
C GLU A 156 -1.71 23.57 25.01
N PHE A 157 -2.35 22.97 23.99
CA PHE A 157 -1.88 23.04 22.62
C PHE A 157 -1.88 24.47 22.08
N ASN A 158 -2.93 25.25 22.33
CA ASN A 158 -3.03 26.64 21.86
C ASN A 158 -1.99 27.55 22.54
N ILE A 159 -1.75 27.36 23.84
CA ILE A 159 -0.70 28.06 24.58
C ILE A 159 0.68 27.66 24.04
N GLY A 160 0.93 26.36 23.88
CA GLY A 160 2.16 25.83 23.33
C GLY A 160 2.44 26.34 21.91
N LYS A 161 1.40 26.45 21.07
CA LYS A 161 1.50 26.99 19.70
C LYS A 161 2.04 28.42 19.72
N ARG A 162 1.51 29.29 20.60
CA ARG A 162 1.98 30.67 20.76
C ARG A 162 3.42 30.74 21.26
N HIS A 163 3.80 29.87 22.20
CA HIS A 163 5.19 29.79 22.66
C HIS A 163 6.14 29.33 21.55
N LEU A 164 5.73 28.37 20.74
CA LEU A 164 6.52 27.88 19.63
C LEU A 164 6.74 28.96 18.58
N ALA A 165 5.69 29.70 18.21
CA ALA A 165 5.80 30.85 17.31
C ALA A 165 6.76 31.91 17.85
N ASN A 166 6.66 32.24 19.15
CA ASN A 166 7.57 33.19 19.79
C ASN A 166 9.05 32.72 19.79
N MET A 167 9.30 31.42 20.00
CA MET A 167 10.66 30.86 19.93
C MET A 167 11.25 30.91 18.52
N MET A 168 10.39 30.72 17.50
CA MET A 168 10.81 30.77 16.09
C MET A 168 10.83 32.18 15.51
N GLY A 169 10.28 33.17 16.23
CA GLY A 169 10.17 34.56 15.77
C GLY A 169 9.07 34.78 14.72
N GLU A 170 8.06 33.91 14.69
CA GLU A 170 6.94 33.95 13.75
C GLU A 170 5.67 34.53 14.39
N ASP A 171 4.74 35.00 13.56
CA ASP A 171 3.44 35.51 14.03
C ASP A 171 2.51 34.35 14.48
N PRO A 172 2.01 34.34 15.74
CA PRO A 172 1.23 33.23 16.29
C PRO A 172 -0.10 32.96 15.57
N GLU A 173 -0.71 33.98 14.97
CA GLU A 173 -2.03 33.85 14.32
C GLU A 173 -1.90 33.21 12.94
N THR A 174 -0.87 33.58 12.19
CA THR A 174 -0.57 33.02 10.86
C THR A 174 0.11 31.64 10.94
N PHE A 175 0.58 31.22 12.11
CA PHE A 175 1.35 30.00 12.30
C PHE A 175 0.54 28.73 11.96
N THR A 176 0.93 28.01 10.91
CA THR A 176 0.22 26.81 10.43
C THR A 176 0.77 25.52 11.04
N GLN A 177 0.07 24.39 10.84
CA GLN A 177 0.54 23.08 11.29
C GLN A 177 1.84 22.65 10.59
N GLU A 178 2.09 23.10 9.36
CA GLU A 178 3.33 22.80 8.65
C GLU A 178 4.52 23.50 9.30
N ASP A 179 4.33 24.74 9.76
CA ASP A 179 5.35 25.52 10.44
C ASP A 179 5.67 24.90 11.80
N ILE A 180 4.65 24.42 12.52
CA ILE A 180 4.83 23.61 13.74
C ILE A 180 5.70 22.38 13.44
N ASP A 181 5.34 21.59 12.42
CA ASP A 181 6.07 20.35 12.08
C ASP A 181 7.53 20.64 11.70
N ARG A 182 7.80 21.74 10.98
CA ARG A 182 9.15 22.21 10.64
C ARG A 182 9.93 22.66 11.87
N ALA A 183 9.31 23.47 12.74
CA ALA A 183 9.91 23.96 13.97
C ALA A 183 10.28 22.81 14.93
N ILE A 184 9.38 21.85 15.11
CA ILE A 184 9.62 20.66 15.95
C ILE A 184 10.74 19.80 15.36
N ALA A 185 10.79 19.62 14.04
CA ALA A 185 11.87 18.88 13.38
C ALA A 185 13.25 19.55 13.58
N TYR A 186 13.29 20.88 13.67
CA TYR A 186 14.50 21.66 13.94
C TYR A 186 14.91 21.62 15.42
N LEU A 187 13.97 21.89 16.33
CA LEU A 187 14.23 21.93 17.78
C LEU A 187 14.53 20.55 18.37
N PHE A 188 13.85 19.50 17.87
CA PHE A 188 13.98 18.13 18.34
C PHE A 188 14.31 17.18 17.17
N PRO A 189 15.54 17.26 16.62
CA PRO A 189 15.92 16.49 15.46
C PRO A 189 16.00 15.00 15.79
N SER A 190 15.04 14.23 15.28
CA SER A 190 14.97 12.77 15.46
C SER A 190 15.30 12.03 14.17
N GLY A 191 16.37 11.25 14.20
CA GLY A 191 16.82 10.38 13.09
C GLY A 191 16.07 9.06 12.97
N LEU A 192 14.96 8.87 13.71
CA LEU A 192 14.19 7.62 13.68
C LEU A 192 13.55 7.41 12.31
N PHE A 193 13.67 6.20 11.76
CA PHE A 193 13.05 5.82 10.49
C PHE A 193 11.52 5.85 10.55
N GLU A 194 10.96 5.40 11.67
CA GLU A 194 9.51 5.38 11.89
C GLU A 194 9.01 6.80 12.19
N LYS A 195 8.23 7.37 11.28
CA LYS A 195 7.76 8.77 11.41
C LYS A 195 6.84 8.97 12.60
N ARG A 196 6.07 7.93 12.99
CA ARG A 196 5.14 7.98 14.13
C ARG A 196 5.83 8.00 15.50
N ALA A 197 7.09 7.59 15.57
CA ALA A 197 7.88 7.59 16.80
C ALA A 197 8.69 8.88 17.00
N ARG A 198 8.63 9.80 16.03
CA ARG A 198 9.28 11.11 16.12
C ARG A 198 8.49 12.04 17.05
N PRO A 199 9.13 13.07 17.63
CA PRO A 199 8.40 14.13 18.33
C PRO A 199 7.35 14.74 17.41
N ILE A 200 6.11 14.82 17.89
CA ILE A 200 4.97 15.41 17.16
C ILE A 200 4.19 16.32 18.11
N MET A 201 3.78 17.48 17.60
CA MET A 201 2.88 18.40 18.29
C MET A 201 1.73 18.71 17.35
N LYS A 202 0.57 18.12 17.60
CA LYS A 202 -0.63 18.23 16.75
C LYS A 202 -1.85 18.54 17.60
N HIS A 203 -2.92 18.96 16.93
CA HIS A 203 -4.21 19.15 17.59
C HIS A 203 -4.68 17.84 18.28
N PRO A 204 -5.21 17.89 19.51
CA PRO A 204 -5.62 16.70 20.27
C PRO A 204 -6.57 15.76 19.53
N GLU A 205 -7.46 16.28 18.69
CA GLU A 205 -8.40 15.47 17.89
C GLU A 205 -7.72 14.57 16.86
N GLN A 206 -6.48 14.88 16.45
CA GLN A 206 -5.70 14.06 15.52
C GLN A 206 -4.80 13.04 16.25
N ILE A 207 -4.55 13.26 17.55
CA ILE A 207 -3.69 12.40 18.38
C ILE A 207 -4.53 11.34 19.07
N PHE A 208 -5.60 11.77 19.75
CA PHE A 208 -6.44 10.88 20.53
C PHE A 208 -7.49 10.22 19.63
N PRO A 209 -7.74 8.91 19.80
CA PRO A 209 -8.79 8.24 19.04
C PRO A 209 -10.17 8.77 19.44
N LYS A 210 -11.05 8.95 18.46
CA LYS A 210 -12.45 9.33 18.70
C LYS A 210 -13.12 8.28 19.61
N GLN A 211 -13.76 8.74 20.68
CA GLN A 211 -14.47 7.89 21.63
C GLN A 211 -15.98 8.12 21.51
N LYS A 212 -16.77 7.08 21.77
CA LYS A 212 -18.23 7.23 21.88
C LYS A 212 -18.56 8.06 23.10
N ALA A 213 -19.50 8.98 22.95
CA ALA A 213 -20.09 9.67 24.08
C ALA A 213 -20.87 8.68 24.97
N THR A 214 -21.15 9.10 26.21
CA THR A 214 -22.07 8.39 27.10
C THR A 214 -23.41 8.18 26.38
N GLN A 215 -23.91 6.93 26.39
CA GLN A 215 -25.05 6.53 25.55
C GLN A 215 -26.41 6.61 26.27
N TRP A 216 -26.42 6.96 27.55
CA TRP A 216 -27.60 7.09 28.40
C TRP A 216 -27.49 8.34 29.29
N GLY A 217 -28.64 8.85 29.72
CA GLY A 217 -28.73 9.96 30.66
C GLY A 217 -28.56 9.52 32.12
N GLU A 218 -28.72 10.47 33.04
CA GLU A 218 -28.71 10.20 34.49
C GLU A 218 -29.86 9.28 34.92
N ASP A 219 -30.96 9.29 34.16
CA ASP A 219 -32.11 8.41 34.30
C ASP A 219 -31.81 6.94 33.91
N GLY A 220 -30.66 6.70 33.27
CA GLY A 220 -30.26 5.39 32.77
C GLY A 220 -30.95 4.98 31.46
N ARG A 221 -31.76 5.86 30.84
CA ARG A 221 -32.42 5.55 29.57
C ARG A 221 -31.45 5.79 28.39
N PRO A 222 -31.26 4.80 27.50
CA PRO A 222 -30.44 5.01 26.31
C PRO A 222 -31.03 6.06 25.36
N PHE A 223 -30.18 6.88 24.76
CA PHE A 223 -30.61 7.92 23.80
C PHE A 223 -31.10 7.37 22.47
N HIS A 224 -30.52 6.24 22.02
CA HIS A 224 -30.83 5.64 20.72
C HIS A 224 -31.70 4.39 20.89
N PHE A 225 -32.72 4.22 20.05
CA PHE A 225 -33.66 3.10 20.13
C PHE A 225 -33.00 1.74 19.80
N LEU A 226 -32.02 1.70 18.89
CA LEU A 226 -31.22 0.50 18.57
C LEU A 226 -30.05 0.26 19.54
N PHE A 227 -29.98 0.92 20.69
CA PHE A 227 -28.88 0.76 21.65
C PHE A 227 -28.62 -0.70 22.03
N TYR A 228 -29.68 -1.46 22.31
CA TYR A 228 -29.58 -2.86 22.76
C TYR A 228 -29.10 -3.85 21.69
N THR A 229 -28.93 -3.41 20.44
CA THR A 229 -28.27 -4.22 19.39
C THR A 229 -26.76 -4.32 19.60
N GLY A 230 -26.17 -3.43 20.41
CA GLY A 230 -24.72 -3.31 20.63
C GLY A 230 -23.96 -2.59 19.50
N LYS A 231 -24.58 -2.42 18.32
CA LYS A 231 -24.03 -1.71 17.14
C LYS A 231 -25.03 -0.71 16.61
N GLN A 232 -25.40 0.25 17.46
CA GLN A 232 -26.50 1.16 17.19
C GLN A 232 -26.25 2.03 15.94
N SER A 233 -25.01 2.51 15.74
CA SER A 233 -24.69 3.40 14.62
C SER A 233 -24.75 2.64 13.30
N TYR A 234 -24.21 1.42 13.26
CA TYR A 234 -24.28 0.56 12.08
C TYR A 234 -25.71 0.19 11.71
N TYR A 235 -26.51 -0.30 12.66
CA TYR A 235 -27.89 -0.68 12.35
C TYR A 235 -28.80 0.52 12.07
N SER A 236 -28.50 1.70 12.61
CA SER A 236 -29.15 2.95 12.19
C SER A 236 -28.90 3.22 10.72
N LEU A 237 -27.62 3.18 10.27
CA LEU A 237 -27.30 3.35 8.85
C LEU A 237 -27.97 2.30 7.96
N MET A 238 -28.01 1.04 8.40
CA MET A 238 -28.70 -0.02 7.66
C MET A 238 -30.20 0.23 7.58
N HIS A 239 -30.81 0.71 8.66
CA HIS A 239 -32.22 1.05 8.71
C HIS A 239 -32.55 2.22 7.78
N ASP A 240 -31.74 3.28 7.82
CA ASP A 240 -31.90 4.47 6.98
C ASP A 240 -31.72 4.12 5.49
N ALA A 241 -30.69 3.34 5.16
CA ALA A 241 -30.43 2.88 3.79
C ALA A 241 -31.57 1.99 3.26
N TYR A 242 -32.09 1.10 4.11
CA TYR A 242 -33.23 0.25 3.73
C TYR A 242 -34.52 1.06 3.59
N GLY A 243 -34.74 2.07 4.44
CA GLY A 243 -35.85 3.02 4.32
C GLY A 243 -35.82 3.73 2.97
N LYS A 244 -34.65 4.26 2.58
CA LYS A 244 -34.44 4.87 1.26
C LYS A 244 -34.71 3.92 0.10
N LEU A 245 -34.27 2.67 0.21
CA LEU A 245 -34.57 1.64 -0.80
C LEU A 245 -36.08 1.43 -0.95
N LEU A 246 -36.81 1.31 0.16
CA LEU A 246 -38.26 1.15 0.14
C LEU A 246 -38.96 2.37 -0.46
N ASP A 247 -38.51 3.58 -0.14
CA ASP A 247 -39.08 4.82 -0.69
C ASP A 247 -38.91 4.90 -2.20
N VAL A 248 -37.71 4.59 -2.71
CA VAL A 248 -37.45 4.50 -4.16
C VAL A 248 -38.32 3.41 -4.80
N GLN A 249 -38.50 2.27 -4.14
CA GLN A 249 -39.36 1.20 -4.64
C GLN A 249 -40.84 1.62 -4.69
N LYS A 250 -41.34 2.34 -3.69
CA LYS A 250 -42.70 2.89 -3.69
C LYS A 250 -42.90 3.91 -4.80
N GLN A 251 -41.97 4.85 -4.96
CA GLN A 251 -42.00 5.84 -6.04
C GLN A 251 -42.00 5.17 -7.42
N LYS A 252 -41.14 4.15 -7.61
CA LYS A 252 -41.14 3.35 -8.84
C LYS A 252 -42.49 2.69 -9.10
N ASN A 253 -43.09 2.05 -8.09
CA ASN A 253 -44.38 1.39 -8.24
C ASN A 253 -45.51 2.39 -8.58
N GLN A 254 -45.49 3.60 -8.00
CA GLN A 254 -46.44 4.67 -8.31
C GLN A 254 -46.29 5.14 -9.76
N LEU A 255 -45.07 5.41 -10.22
CA LEU A 255 -44.80 5.80 -11.61
C LEU A 255 -45.20 4.72 -12.63
N GLN A 256 -45.05 3.44 -12.25
CA GLN A 256 -45.52 2.32 -13.07
C GLN A 256 -47.05 2.25 -13.12
N ALA A 257 -47.75 2.50 -12.01
CA ALA A 257 -49.20 2.54 -11.97
C ALA A 257 -49.78 3.70 -12.80
N GLU A 258 -49.08 4.84 -12.85
CA GLU A 258 -49.43 6.02 -13.64
C GLU A 258 -49.01 5.90 -15.12
N GLY A 259 -48.28 4.86 -15.51
CA GLY A 259 -47.83 4.62 -16.89
C GLY A 259 -46.69 5.53 -17.37
N LEU A 260 -46.08 6.33 -16.49
CA LEU A 260 -45.03 7.31 -16.81
C LEU A 260 -43.60 6.77 -16.60
N PHE A 261 -43.44 5.46 -16.42
CA PHE A 261 -42.13 4.86 -16.15
C PHE A 261 -41.23 4.89 -17.39
N SER A 262 -40.17 5.70 -17.35
CA SER A 262 -39.10 5.70 -18.35
C SER A 262 -37.99 4.74 -17.94
N GLU A 263 -37.69 3.73 -18.75
CA GLU A 263 -36.62 2.75 -18.48
C GLU A 263 -35.20 3.29 -18.69
N LYS A 264 -35.04 4.54 -19.14
CA LYS A 264 -33.72 5.10 -19.45
C LYS A 264 -32.97 5.45 -18.16
N ALA A 265 -32.42 4.43 -17.52
CA ALA A 265 -31.44 4.59 -16.47
C ALA A 265 -30.23 5.33 -17.05
N LYS A 266 -29.99 6.56 -16.57
CA LYS A 266 -28.75 7.28 -16.85
C LYS A 266 -27.63 6.46 -16.20
N THR A 267 -26.89 5.70 -16.99
CA THR A 267 -25.64 5.06 -16.57
C THR A 267 -24.69 6.16 -16.14
N LYS A 268 -24.49 6.32 -14.83
CA LYS A 268 -23.54 7.28 -14.29
C LYS A 268 -22.13 6.73 -14.43
N ASP A 269 -21.23 7.58 -14.89
CA ASP A 269 -19.81 7.24 -14.95
C ASP A 269 -19.25 7.13 -13.53
N LEU A 270 -18.97 5.90 -13.09
CA LEU A 270 -18.41 5.62 -11.77
C LEU A 270 -16.87 5.68 -11.76
N ILE A 271 -16.27 5.97 -12.90
CA ILE A 271 -14.82 5.95 -13.12
C ILE A 271 -14.17 6.98 -12.19
N GLY A 272 -13.20 6.53 -11.38
CA GLY A 272 -12.51 7.40 -10.42
C GLY A 272 -13.19 7.54 -9.06
N SER A 273 -14.18 6.69 -8.74
CA SER A 273 -14.75 6.61 -7.39
C SER A 273 -14.68 5.20 -6.82
N ARG A 274 -14.44 5.09 -5.51
CA ARG A 274 -14.47 3.83 -4.77
C ARG A 274 -15.40 3.93 -3.56
N TRP A 275 -15.88 2.78 -3.09
CA TRP A 275 -16.54 2.68 -1.79
C TRP A 275 -15.56 2.96 -0.64
N LEU A 276 -16.09 3.41 0.51
CA LEU A 276 -15.30 3.49 1.75
C LEU A 276 -14.75 2.12 2.10
N ILE A 277 -13.50 2.07 2.53
CA ILE A 277 -12.92 0.84 3.08
C ILE A 277 -13.53 0.59 4.47
N LYS A 278 -13.52 -0.66 4.92
CA LYS A 278 -13.98 -1.04 6.26
C LYS A 278 -13.42 -0.14 7.36
N GLU A 279 -12.11 0.12 7.35
CA GLU A 279 -11.44 0.98 8.35
C GLU A 279 -12.00 2.40 8.36
N GLU A 280 -12.26 2.97 7.18
CA GLU A 280 -12.86 4.31 7.03
C GLU A 280 -14.30 4.33 7.55
N LEU A 281 -15.06 3.24 7.34
CA LEU A 281 -16.43 3.11 7.85
C LEU A 281 -16.48 2.94 9.36
N GLU A 282 -15.55 2.17 9.94
CA GLU A 282 -15.40 2.02 11.39
C GLU A 282 -15.04 3.36 12.05
N GLU A 283 -14.17 4.16 11.42
CA GLU A 283 -13.84 5.50 11.91
C GLU A 283 -15.04 6.44 11.86
N MET A 284 -15.82 6.40 10.76
CA MET A 284 -17.01 7.23 10.59
C MET A 284 -18.08 6.93 11.64
N LEU A 285 -18.27 5.65 11.97
CA LEU A 285 -19.27 5.19 12.93
C LEU A 285 -18.78 5.17 14.38
N VAL A 286 -17.46 5.18 14.59
CA VAL A 286 -16.80 4.90 15.87
C VAL A 286 -17.26 3.53 16.43
N GLU A 287 -17.50 2.55 15.56
CA GLU A 287 -17.93 1.20 15.91
C GLU A 287 -17.06 0.15 15.22
N LYS A 288 -16.84 -0.99 15.88
CA LYS A 288 -16.14 -2.12 15.28
C LYS A 288 -17.10 -2.94 14.41
N LEU A 289 -16.66 -3.28 13.20
CA LEU A 289 -17.45 -4.01 12.21
C LEU A 289 -16.84 -5.37 11.86
N SER A 290 -17.70 -6.32 11.52
CA SER A 290 -17.29 -7.55 10.86
C SER A 290 -17.15 -7.33 9.35
N ASP A 291 -16.33 -8.14 8.69
CA ASP A 291 -16.22 -8.10 7.22
C ASP A 291 -17.54 -8.47 6.56
N GLN A 292 -18.33 -9.34 7.21
CA GLN A 292 -19.68 -9.69 6.76
C GLN A 292 -20.62 -8.50 6.84
N ASP A 293 -20.59 -7.74 7.94
CA ASP A 293 -21.44 -6.55 8.14
C ASP A 293 -21.15 -5.52 7.04
N TYR A 294 -19.86 -5.23 6.82
CA TYR A 294 -19.42 -4.35 5.75
C TYR A 294 -19.90 -4.82 4.36
N ALA A 295 -19.77 -6.13 4.06
CA ALA A 295 -20.24 -6.68 2.79
C ALA A 295 -21.76 -6.55 2.62
N GLN A 296 -22.56 -6.73 3.68
CA GLN A 296 -24.01 -6.53 3.62
C GLN A 296 -24.36 -5.06 3.34
N PHE A 297 -23.66 -4.13 3.99
CA PHE A 297 -23.87 -2.71 3.76
C PHE A 297 -23.57 -2.30 2.31
N VAL A 298 -22.43 -2.75 1.76
CA VAL A 298 -22.08 -2.48 0.36
C VAL A 298 -23.12 -3.05 -0.60
N ARG A 299 -23.60 -4.29 -0.36
CA ARG A 299 -24.68 -4.89 -1.18
C ARG A 299 -25.96 -4.06 -1.17
N LEU A 300 -26.32 -3.44 -0.04
CA LEU A 300 -27.48 -2.55 0.02
C LEU A 300 -27.28 -1.28 -0.80
N LEU A 301 -26.09 -0.67 -0.74
CA LEU A 301 -25.79 0.52 -1.53
C LEU A 301 -25.71 0.23 -3.04
N GLU A 302 -25.12 -0.90 -3.43
CA GLU A 302 -25.13 -1.38 -4.82
C GLU A 302 -26.57 -1.61 -5.30
N ARG A 303 -27.41 -2.26 -4.48
CA ARG A 303 -28.83 -2.44 -4.79
C ARG A 303 -29.55 -1.12 -4.94
N LEU A 304 -29.26 -0.13 -4.09
CA LEU A 304 -29.84 1.21 -4.20
C LEU A 304 -29.48 1.85 -5.54
N LEU A 305 -28.23 1.74 -5.99
CA LEU A 305 -27.77 2.28 -7.27
C LEU A 305 -28.37 1.59 -8.51
N THR A 306 -28.80 0.33 -8.40
CA THR A 306 -29.51 -0.34 -9.52
C THR A 306 -30.90 0.27 -9.77
N LEU A 307 -31.47 0.95 -8.77
CA LEU A 307 -32.74 1.65 -8.89
C LEU A 307 -32.49 3.10 -9.33
N GLN A 308 -33.48 3.71 -9.99
CA GLN A 308 -33.42 5.15 -10.30
C GLN A 308 -33.46 5.94 -8.99
N CYS A 309 -32.31 6.41 -8.53
CA CYS A 309 -32.16 7.21 -7.33
C CYS A 309 -32.63 8.64 -7.58
N GLY A 310 -33.32 9.26 -6.61
CA GLY A 310 -33.50 10.71 -6.59
C GLY A 310 -32.26 11.43 -6.07
N ALA A 311 -32.27 12.77 -6.12
CA ALA A 311 -31.11 13.58 -5.70
C ALA A 311 -30.70 13.35 -4.23
N ALA A 312 -31.67 13.18 -3.33
CA ALA A 312 -31.40 12.94 -1.91
C ALA A 312 -30.72 11.59 -1.65
N GLU A 313 -31.08 10.56 -2.42
CA GLU A 313 -30.48 9.23 -2.33
C GLU A 313 -29.05 9.24 -2.89
N GLU A 314 -28.78 10.07 -3.90
CA GLU A 314 -27.45 10.26 -4.45
C GLU A 314 -26.51 10.93 -3.46
N GLU A 315 -26.97 11.99 -2.80
CA GLU A 315 -26.22 12.65 -1.72
C GLU A 315 -25.91 11.67 -0.58
N PHE A 316 -26.87 10.80 -0.24
CA PHE A 316 -26.67 9.75 0.77
C PHE A 316 -25.57 8.77 0.34
N VAL A 317 -25.62 8.26 -0.90
CA VAL A 317 -24.59 7.35 -1.44
C VAL A 317 -23.23 8.03 -1.57
N GLN A 318 -23.20 9.32 -1.91
CA GLN A 318 -21.96 10.08 -2.09
C GLN A 318 -21.17 10.22 -0.79
N ARG A 319 -21.84 10.28 0.38
CA ARG A 319 -21.17 10.23 1.70
C ARG A 319 -20.32 8.98 1.87
N PHE A 320 -20.72 7.88 1.22
CA PHE A 320 -20.04 6.59 1.26
C PHE A 320 -19.10 6.35 0.06
N ARG A 321 -18.78 7.39 -0.71
CA ARG A 321 -17.81 7.31 -1.81
C ARG A 321 -16.58 8.17 -1.55
N ARG A 322 -15.44 7.71 -2.04
CA ARG A 322 -14.18 8.46 -2.09
C ARG A 322 -13.70 8.58 -3.52
N SER A 323 -13.20 9.75 -3.88
CA SER A 323 -12.52 9.95 -5.15
C SER A 323 -11.20 9.19 -5.15
N VAL A 324 -10.89 8.56 -6.28
CA VAL A 324 -9.64 7.87 -6.55
C VAL A 324 -8.92 8.68 -7.61
N THR A 325 -7.71 9.13 -7.28
CA THR A 325 -6.84 9.80 -8.24
C THR A 325 -6.31 8.77 -9.23
N VAL A 326 -6.91 8.73 -10.42
CA VAL A 326 -6.40 7.90 -11.52
C VAL A 326 -5.23 8.65 -12.15
N GLN A 327 -4.00 8.25 -11.80
CA GLN A 327 -2.82 8.75 -12.48
C GLN A 327 -2.81 8.22 -13.92
N SER A 328 -2.73 9.11 -14.90
CA SER A 328 -2.59 8.71 -16.30
C SER A 328 -1.24 8.02 -16.49
N LYS A 329 -1.21 6.94 -17.26
CA LYS A 329 0.04 6.23 -17.62
C LYS A 329 0.79 6.92 -18.76
N LYS A 330 0.37 8.12 -19.17
CA LYS A 330 1.02 8.88 -20.24
C LYS A 330 2.45 9.21 -19.81
N GLN A 331 3.40 8.95 -20.70
CA GLN A 331 4.79 9.31 -20.49
C GLN A 331 4.92 10.83 -20.51
N LEU A 332 5.73 11.39 -19.60
CA LEU A 332 6.10 12.80 -19.65
C LEU A 332 7.05 13.00 -20.83
N ILE A 333 6.66 13.85 -21.78
CA ILE A 333 7.48 14.23 -22.93
C ILE A 333 8.47 15.31 -22.48
N GLU A 334 9.74 15.12 -22.78
CA GLU A 334 10.78 16.09 -22.45
C GLU A 334 10.72 17.29 -23.41
N PRO A 335 10.90 18.53 -22.92
CA PRO A 335 10.89 19.71 -23.77
C PRO A 335 12.09 19.67 -24.73
N LEU A 336 11.84 20.04 -26.00
CA LEU A 336 12.90 20.19 -27.00
C LEU A 336 13.79 21.38 -26.62
N GLN A 337 15.10 21.17 -26.74
CA GLN A 337 16.12 22.18 -26.55
C GLN A 337 16.77 22.49 -27.91
N TYR A 338 17.41 23.66 -28.01
CA TYR A 338 18.08 24.10 -29.24
C TYR A 338 19.54 24.42 -28.95
N ASP A 339 20.43 23.88 -29.78
CA ASP A 339 21.87 24.18 -29.70
C ASP A 339 22.18 25.58 -30.24
N GLU A 340 23.42 26.05 -30.03
CA GLU A 340 23.95 27.29 -30.61
C GLU A 340 23.85 27.34 -32.14
N LYS A 341 23.83 26.16 -32.78
CA LYS A 341 23.67 25.97 -34.23
C LYS A 341 22.20 25.98 -34.68
N GLY A 342 21.25 26.11 -33.75
CA GLY A 342 19.81 26.08 -34.00
C GLY A 342 19.23 24.69 -34.24
N MET A 343 19.97 23.61 -33.98
CA MET A 343 19.46 22.24 -34.11
C MET A 343 18.66 21.84 -32.88
N ALA A 344 17.47 21.28 -33.09
CA ALA A 344 16.65 20.76 -32.02
C ALA A 344 17.19 19.41 -31.52
N PHE A 345 17.26 19.26 -30.19
CA PHE A 345 17.66 18.03 -29.53
C PHE A 345 16.85 17.80 -28.26
N SER A 346 16.80 16.53 -27.83
CA SER A 346 16.21 16.13 -26.55
C SER A 346 17.24 15.38 -25.72
N THR A 347 17.22 15.62 -24.41
CA THR A 347 18.19 15.04 -23.47
C THR A 347 17.47 14.28 -22.37
N SER A 348 17.79 12.99 -22.25
CA SER A 348 17.15 12.10 -21.29
C SER A 348 18.15 11.23 -20.54
N GLU A 349 17.69 10.68 -19.42
CA GLU A 349 18.46 9.76 -18.58
C GLU A 349 17.92 8.33 -18.60
N GLY A 350 18.86 7.38 -18.60
CA GLY A 350 18.61 5.94 -18.52
C GLY A 350 19.43 5.28 -17.42
N LYS A 351 18.80 4.33 -16.71
CA LYS A 351 19.46 3.54 -15.65
C LYS A 351 19.18 2.06 -15.81
N ARG A 352 20.23 1.24 -15.76
CA ARG A 352 20.11 -0.22 -15.70
C ARG A 352 21.15 -0.83 -14.78
N LYS A 353 20.71 -1.58 -13.78
CA LYS A 353 21.58 -2.13 -12.71
C LYS A 353 22.40 -1.00 -12.07
N SER A 354 23.73 -1.02 -12.24
CA SER A 354 24.66 0.01 -11.78
C SER A 354 25.15 0.95 -12.89
N ALA A 355 24.70 0.76 -14.13
CA ALA A 355 25.01 1.67 -15.24
C ALA A 355 24.00 2.83 -15.27
N LYS A 356 24.51 4.03 -15.50
CA LYS A 356 23.75 5.25 -15.79
C LYS A 356 24.21 5.78 -17.14
N ALA A 357 23.25 6.24 -17.94
CA ALA A 357 23.49 6.82 -19.24
C ALA A 357 22.70 8.10 -19.39
N GLU A 358 23.31 9.10 -20.00
CA GLU A 358 22.67 10.31 -20.50
C GLU A 358 22.77 10.25 -22.03
N ALA A 359 21.66 10.51 -22.72
CA ALA A 359 21.63 10.50 -24.18
C ALA A 359 21.01 11.80 -24.70
N VAL A 360 21.73 12.42 -25.61
CA VAL A 360 21.31 13.57 -26.40
C VAL A 360 20.95 13.03 -27.79
N VAL A 361 19.70 13.22 -28.20
CA VAL A 361 19.19 12.81 -29.51
C VAL A 361 18.83 14.05 -30.32
N TYR A 362 19.43 14.17 -31.50
CA TYR A 362 19.17 15.25 -32.44
C TYR A 362 17.99 14.91 -33.35
N GLU A 363 17.15 15.90 -33.66
CA GLU A 363 15.95 15.73 -34.49
C GLU A 363 16.29 15.23 -35.91
N HIS A 364 17.33 15.79 -36.52
CA HIS A 364 17.80 15.43 -37.84
C HIS A 364 19.27 15.01 -37.78
N GLY A 365 19.60 13.89 -38.43
CA GLY A 365 20.93 13.33 -38.43
C GLY A 365 21.15 12.29 -39.54
N SER A 366 22.35 11.71 -39.53
CA SER A 366 22.81 10.69 -40.48
C SER A 366 22.84 9.27 -39.89
N GLY A 367 22.32 9.09 -38.67
CA GLY A 367 22.35 7.81 -37.96
C GLY A 367 23.65 7.56 -37.19
N ARG A 368 24.42 8.62 -36.89
CA ARG A 368 25.67 8.51 -36.14
C ARG A 368 25.35 8.34 -34.66
N ILE A 369 25.92 7.32 -34.03
CA ILE A 369 25.75 7.05 -32.61
C ILE A 369 27.14 7.05 -31.96
N GLU A 370 27.39 8.06 -31.14
CA GLU A 370 28.65 8.18 -30.40
C GLU A 370 28.43 7.84 -28.92
N VAL A 371 29.26 6.95 -28.40
CA VAL A 371 29.27 6.50 -27.00
C VAL A 371 30.59 6.95 -26.37
N ASN A 372 30.54 7.87 -25.39
CA ASN A 372 31.71 8.42 -24.71
C ASN A 372 32.78 8.97 -25.68
N GLY A 373 32.36 9.60 -26.80
CA GLY A 373 33.25 10.14 -27.84
C GLY A 373 33.89 9.08 -28.75
N THR A 374 33.40 7.84 -28.71
CA THR A 374 33.80 6.75 -29.62
C THR A 374 32.61 6.21 -30.38
N ASP A 375 32.81 5.72 -31.60
CA ASP A 375 31.74 5.14 -32.40
C ASP A 375 31.14 3.88 -31.73
N TYR A 376 29.82 3.72 -31.80
CA TYR A 376 29.10 2.64 -31.12
C TYR A 376 29.54 1.24 -31.56
N LEU A 377 30.02 1.07 -32.81
CA LEU A 377 30.57 -0.20 -33.29
C LEU A 377 31.84 -0.60 -32.56
N LEU A 378 32.70 0.38 -32.25
CA LEU A 378 33.96 0.15 -31.55
C LEU A 378 33.73 -0.04 -30.05
N TYR A 379 32.80 0.74 -29.48
CA TYR A 379 32.46 0.65 -28.06
C TYR A 379 31.73 -0.67 -27.71
N PHE A 380 30.81 -1.11 -28.56
CA PHE A 380 30.06 -2.36 -28.40
C PHE A 380 30.43 -3.39 -29.47
N PRO A 381 31.51 -4.18 -29.28
CA PRO A 381 31.91 -5.19 -30.25
C PRO A 381 30.90 -6.35 -30.35
N VAL A 382 30.10 -6.58 -29.31
CA VAL A 382 29.11 -7.67 -29.25
C VAL A 382 27.83 -7.25 -29.97
N THR A 383 27.36 -8.07 -30.92
CA THR A 383 26.13 -7.80 -31.69
C THR A 383 24.89 -7.62 -30.82
N GLN A 384 24.75 -8.42 -29.75
CA GLN A 384 23.64 -8.31 -28.81
C GLN A 384 23.51 -6.90 -28.21
N ASP A 385 24.62 -6.25 -27.90
CA ASP A 385 24.60 -4.91 -27.30
C ASP A 385 24.18 -3.86 -28.36
N ARG A 386 24.60 -4.04 -29.62
CA ARG A 386 24.19 -3.20 -30.76
C ARG A 386 22.71 -3.34 -31.10
N GLU A 387 22.17 -4.55 -31.06
CA GLU A 387 20.73 -4.81 -31.24
C GLU A 387 19.87 -4.05 -30.22
N GLN A 388 20.34 -3.94 -28.98
CA GLN A 388 19.63 -3.16 -27.95
C GLN A 388 19.57 -1.66 -28.27
N LEU A 389 20.63 -1.10 -28.86
CA LEU A 389 20.66 0.31 -29.28
C LEU A 389 19.77 0.55 -30.50
N MET A 390 19.71 -0.41 -31.41
CA MET A 390 18.92 -0.33 -32.65
C MET A 390 17.41 -0.47 -32.40
N PHE A 391 17.02 -1.24 -31.39
CA PHE A 391 15.61 -1.56 -31.09
C PHE A 391 14.65 -0.35 -31.02
N PRO A 392 14.93 0.76 -30.31
CA PRO A 392 14.02 1.91 -30.27
C PRO A 392 13.84 2.59 -31.63
N PHE A 393 14.88 2.70 -32.44
CA PHE A 393 14.80 3.29 -33.78
C PHE A 393 14.08 2.38 -34.77
N HIS A 394 14.34 1.07 -34.68
CA HIS A 394 13.67 0.08 -35.50
C HIS A 394 12.18 -0.01 -35.18
N PHE A 395 11.79 0.10 -33.92
CA PHE A 395 10.39 0.06 -33.50
C PHE A 395 9.56 1.22 -34.03
N LEU A 396 10.19 2.38 -34.26
CA LEU A 396 9.57 3.59 -34.79
C LEU A 396 9.75 3.75 -36.31
N ASP A 397 10.42 2.80 -36.98
CA ASP A 397 10.79 2.90 -38.40
C ASP A 397 11.65 4.15 -38.75
N ARG A 398 12.47 4.63 -37.81
CA ARG A 398 13.33 5.83 -37.93
C ARG A 398 14.82 5.55 -37.92
N LEU A 399 15.22 4.41 -38.51
CA LEU A 399 16.64 4.06 -38.63
C LEU A 399 17.36 5.06 -39.54
N GLY A 400 18.47 5.63 -39.05
CA GLY A 400 19.32 6.54 -39.83
C GLY A 400 18.85 8.01 -39.89
N GLN A 401 17.78 8.37 -39.18
CA GLN A 401 17.20 9.73 -39.21
C GLN A 401 17.74 10.66 -38.12
N HIS A 402 18.28 10.09 -37.04
CA HIS A 402 18.70 10.81 -35.84
C HIS A 402 20.19 10.60 -35.56
N ASP A 403 20.86 11.62 -35.07
CA ASP A 403 22.20 11.51 -34.51
C ASP A 403 22.11 11.46 -32.98
N VAL A 404 22.91 10.60 -32.36
CA VAL A 404 22.89 10.33 -30.92
C VAL A 404 24.27 10.53 -30.34
N THR A 405 24.36 11.37 -29.32
CA THR A 405 25.56 11.48 -28.48
C THR A 405 25.20 11.00 -27.10
N CYS A 406 25.87 9.96 -26.61
CA CYS A 406 25.58 9.40 -25.29
C CYS A 406 26.82 9.30 -24.41
N THR A 407 26.64 9.60 -23.13
CA THR A 407 27.64 9.43 -22.09
C THR A 407 27.16 8.32 -21.17
N VAL A 408 28.01 7.33 -20.90
CA VAL A 408 27.65 6.18 -20.07
C VAL A 408 28.73 5.88 -19.05
N SER A 409 28.32 5.70 -17.80
CA SER A 409 29.22 5.40 -16.68
C SER A 409 28.72 4.24 -15.82
N GLY A 410 29.68 3.48 -15.29
CA GLY A 410 29.44 2.34 -14.40
C GLY A 410 28.89 1.09 -15.09
N GLY A 411 28.63 0.05 -14.28
CA GLY A 411 28.08 -1.23 -14.74
C GLY A 411 29.04 -2.07 -15.58
N GLY A 412 28.49 -2.77 -16.57
CA GLY A 412 29.24 -3.57 -17.54
C GLY A 412 28.51 -3.57 -18.89
N ARG A 413 29.09 -4.15 -19.94
CA ARG A 413 28.65 -3.97 -21.35
C ARG A 413 27.13 -3.99 -21.58
N SER A 414 26.45 -5.07 -21.18
CA SER A 414 25.02 -5.24 -21.43
C SER A 414 24.14 -4.40 -20.53
N ALA A 415 24.65 -4.00 -19.36
CA ALA A 415 23.97 -3.03 -18.51
C ALA A 415 24.06 -1.63 -19.12
N GLN A 416 25.20 -1.26 -19.68
CA GLN A 416 25.41 0.01 -20.38
C GLN A 416 24.52 0.11 -21.63
N ALA A 417 24.54 -0.90 -22.50
CA ALA A 417 23.68 -0.93 -23.70
C ALA A 417 22.19 -0.78 -23.35
N GLY A 418 21.73 -1.46 -22.29
CA GLY A 418 20.35 -1.32 -21.84
C GLY A 418 20.02 0.01 -21.16
N ALA A 419 21.00 0.67 -20.53
CA ALA A 419 20.82 2.01 -19.97
C ALA A 419 20.70 3.05 -21.10
N ILE A 420 21.58 2.97 -22.11
CA ILE A 420 21.53 3.84 -23.30
C ILE A 420 20.22 3.63 -24.06
N ARG A 421 19.79 2.38 -24.28
CA ARG A 421 18.49 2.06 -24.91
C ARG A 421 17.33 2.80 -24.24
N LEU A 422 17.29 2.83 -22.90
CA LEU A 422 16.23 3.50 -22.15
C LEU A 422 16.32 5.03 -22.29
N ALA A 423 17.53 5.59 -22.24
CA ALA A 423 17.75 7.02 -22.46
C ALA A 423 17.29 7.40 -23.88
N VAL A 424 17.88 6.79 -24.91
CA VAL A 424 17.51 7.05 -26.30
C VAL A 424 16.00 6.91 -26.55
N ALA A 425 15.35 5.87 -26.02
CA ALA A 425 13.90 5.71 -26.14
C ALA A 425 13.09 6.86 -25.52
N ARG A 426 13.55 7.43 -24.40
CA ARG A 426 12.89 8.57 -23.74
C ARG A 426 13.11 9.87 -24.49
N ALA A 427 14.34 10.13 -24.91
CA ALA A 427 14.67 11.29 -25.73
C ALA A 427 13.89 11.27 -27.07
N LEU A 428 13.71 10.10 -27.68
CA LEU A 428 12.92 9.97 -28.91
C LEU A 428 11.45 10.33 -28.74
N CYS A 429 10.87 10.23 -27.54
CA CYS A 429 9.46 10.58 -27.32
C CYS A 429 9.13 12.03 -27.67
N SER A 430 10.12 12.93 -27.70
CA SER A 430 9.94 14.34 -28.06
C SER A 430 9.71 14.57 -29.57
N PHE A 431 10.12 13.64 -30.43
CA PHE A 431 10.05 13.77 -31.90
C PHE A 431 8.94 12.92 -32.54
N VAL A 432 8.10 12.31 -31.70
CA VAL A 432 7.22 11.17 -32.03
C VAL A 432 5.79 11.50 -31.58
N THR A 433 4.79 10.90 -32.22
CA THR A 433 3.37 11.15 -31.90
C THR A 433 2.96 10.52 -30.56
N GLU A 434 1.88 11.01 -29.94
CA GLU A 434 1.40 10.45 -28.65
C GLU A 434 1.03 8.96 -28.74
N GLU A 435 0.53 8.49 -29.88
CA GLU A 435 0.14 7.09 -30.11
C GLU A 435 1.36 6.16 -30.14
N GLU A 436 2.41 6.56 -30.86
CA GLU A 436 3.67 5.84 -30.95
C GLU A 436 4.37 5.77 -29.58
N VAL A 437 4.30 6.85 -28.78
CA VAL A 437 4.81 6.86 -27.40
C VAL A 437 4.09 5.81 -26.53
N GLU A 438 2.78 5.67 -26.68
CA GLU A 438 2.01 4.65 -25.98
C GLU A 438 2.38 3.23 -26.45
N TRP A 439 2.65 3.02 -27.74
CA TRP A 439 3.17 1.75 -28.25
C TRP A 439 4.57 1.43 -27.67
N MET A 440 5.47 2.41 -27.59
CA MET A 440 6.78 2.24 -26.96
C MET A 440 6.65 1.89 -25.46
N ARG A 441 5.67 2.49 -24.78
CA ARG A 441 5.35 2.17 -23.37
C ARG A 441 4.91 0.72 -23.25
N GLN A 442 4.03 0.24 -24.12
CA GLN A 442 3.52 -1.13 -24.14
C GLN A 442 4.61 -2.15 -24.52
N ALA A 443 5.52 -1.80 -25.43
CA ALA A 443 6.69 -2.58 -25.79
C ALA A 443 7.76 -2.65 -24.68
N GLY A 444 7.61 -1.87 -23.60
CA GLY A 444 8.52 -1.85 -22.47
C GLY A 444 9.84 -1.10 -22.73
N LEU A 445 9.87 -0.23 -23.74
CA LEU A 445 11.04 0.62 -24.06
C LEU A 445 11.25 1.72 -23.02
N LEU A 446 10.16 2.29 -22.50
CA LEU A 446 10.15 3.43 -21.57
C LEU A 446 10.22 3.03 -20.09
N THR A 447 10.15 1.73 -19.80
CA THR A 447 10.12 1.19 -18.43
C THR A 447 11.53 0.90 -17.92
N THR A 448 11.88 1.48 -16.77
CA THR A 448 13.15 1.16 -16.08
C THR A 448 13.12 -0.29 -15.56
N ASP A 449 14.13 -1.09 -15.90
CA ASP A 449 14.24 -2.48 -15.43
C ASP A 449 14.61 -2.51 -13.92
N PRO A 450 13.70 -2.95 -13.03
CA PRO A 450 13.95 -2.95 -11.58
C PRO A 450 14.83 -4.11 -11.11
N ARG A 451 15.21 -5.04 -12.02
CA ARG A 451 15.99 -6.23 -11.65
C ARG A 451 17.43 -5.86 -11.30
N VAL A 452 17.73 -5.87 -10.00
CA VAL A 452 19.07 -5.61 -9.43
C VAL A 452 19.59 -6.85 -8.72
N ARG A 453 20.92 -6.99 -8.62
CA ARG A 453 21.55 -8.09 -7.89
C ARG A 453 21.11 -8.07 -6.43
N GLU A 454 20.44 -9.12 -6.01
CA GLU A 454 20.08 -9.28 -4.61
C GLU A 454 21.31 -9.48 -3.71
N ARG A 455 21.27 -8.93 -2.50
CA ARG A 455 22.33 -9.16 -1.50
C ARG A 455 22.41 -10.63 -1.08
N LYS A 456 23.62 -11.08 -0.73
CA LYS A 456 23.86 -12.35 -0.03
C LYS A 456 23.29 -12.28 1.39
N LYS A 457 22.75 -13.39 1.88
CA LYS A 457 22.23 -13.50 3.25
C LYS A 457 23.24 -14.27 4.11
N PRO A 458 23.47 -13.89 5.38
CA PRO A 458 24.30 -14.69 6.29
C PRO A 458 23.67 -16.09 6.46
N GLY A 459 24.49 -17.11 6.68
CA GLY A 459 24.04 -18.52 6.74
C GLY A 459 23.66 -19.14 5.38
N GLN A 460 23.93 -18.48 4.25
CA GLN A 460 23.67 -18.99 2.90
C GLN A 460 24.92 -18.85 2.01
N GLU A 461 25.05 -19.72 1.02
CA GLU A 461 26.16 -19.68 0.05
C GLU A 461 26.01 -18.49 -0.91
N GLY A 462 24.79 -18.21 -1.36
CA GLY A 462 24.46 -17.09 -2.25
C GLY A 462 23.29 -16.25 -1.77
N ALA A 463 22.70 -15.47 -2.69
CA ALA A 463 21.48 -14.71 -2.41
C ALA A 463 20.26 -15.62 -2.19
N ARG A 464 20.20 -16.76 -2.88
CA ARG A 464 19.12 -17.76 -2.77
C ARG A 464 19.66 -19.18 -2.54
N ARG A 465 20.84 -19.50 -3.09
CA ARG A 465 21.53 -20.79 -2.91
C ARG A 465 21.90 -21.01 -1.45
N LYS A 466 21.43 -22.12 -0.87
CA LYS A 466 21.79 -22.59 0.47
C LYS A 466 23.04 -23.45 0.40
N PHE A 467 23.72 -23.60 1.53
CA PHE A 467 24.74 -24.64 1.65
C PHE A 467 24.10 -26.03 1.52
N THR A 468 24.91 -27.01 1.13
CA THR A 468 24.47 -28.41 1.08
C THR A 468 23.99 -28.85 2.45
N TRP A 469 22.70 -29.17 2.56
CA TRP A 469 22.13 -29.71 3.78
C TRP A 469 22.54 -31.17 3.94
N LYS A 470 23.16 -31.51 5.07
CA LYS A 470 23.46 -32.90 5.44
C LYS A 470 22.42 -33.36 6.45
N LYS A 471 21.70 -34.44 6.12
CA LYS A 471 20.66 -35.01 6.99
C LYS A 471 21.23 -35.86 8.14
N ARG A 472 22.42 -36.43 7.95
CA ARG A 472 23.02 -37.47 8.79
C ARG A 472 24.31 -36.96 9.41
#